data_AF-A0A7C8YXM8-F1
#
_entry.id   AF-A0A7C8YXM8-F1
#
_cell.length_a   1.000
_cell.length_b   1.000
_cell.length_c   1.000
_cell.angle_alpha   90.00
_cell.angle_beta   90.00
_cell.angle_gamma   90.00
#
_symmetry.space_group_name_H-M   'P 1'
#
loop_
_entity.id
_entity.type
_entity.pdbx_description
1 polymer ?
#
loop_
_entity_poly.entity_id
_entity_poly.type
_entity_poly.pdbx_seq_one_letter_code
_entity_poly.pdbx_strand_id
1 'polypeptide(L)'
;ITTLGGKSPMLLEMNPVHNQIPVLIHNGKPVCESLIIVEYVDEVLKGKASGNLLPCNPYQRSQARFWAHFVDTKLAMAAPLALASNEEKDFGPRRGGRGEGGA
;
A
#
# COMPACT_ATOMS: atom_id res chain seq x y z
N ILE A 1 17.59 11.83 -6.78
CA ILE A 1 17.92 11.20 -8.07
C ILE A 1 17.08 9.94 -8.15
N THR A 2 16.23 9.90 -9.15
CA THR A 2 15.04 9.04 -9.37
C THR A 2 15.43 7.58 -9.55
N THR A 3 14.85 6.65 -8.80
CA THR A 3 14.96 5.22 -9.12
C THR A 3 13.94 4.88 -10.21
N LEU A 4 14.42 4.58 -11.42
CA LEU A 4 13.66 4.02 -12.52
C LEU A 4 12.93 2.74 -12.07
N GLY A 5 11.61 2.70 -12.22
CA GLY A 5 10.81 1.45 -12.34
C GLY A 5 10.87 0.46 -11.16
N GLY A 6 11.45 0.85 -10.04
CA GLY A 6 11.69 -0.01 -8.89
C GLY A 6 11.30 0.70 -7.61
N LYS A 7 10.55 -0.01 -6.77
CA LYS A 7 10.11 0.33 -5.41
C LYS A 7 11.04 1.33 -4.70
N SER A 8 10.46 2.33 -4.02
CA SER A 8 11.24 3.39 -3.37
C SER A 8 12.25 2.82 -2.35
N PRO A 9 13.44 3.45 -2.17
CA PRO A 9 14.41 3.00 -1.18
C PRO A 9 13.82 2.89 0.23
N MET A 10 12.92 3.83 0.58
CA MET A 10 12.21 3.82 1.84
C MET A 10 11.30 2.60 2.01
N LEU A 11 10.63 2.14 0.94
CA LEU A 11 9.80 0.93 1.01
C LEU A 11 10.66 -0.32 1.25
N LEU A 12 11.83 -0.41 0.62
CA LEU A 12 12.77 -1.52 0.81
C LEU A 12 13.36 -1.53 2.21
N GLU A 13 13.59 -0.36 2.81
CA GLU A 13 14.06 -0.23 4.19
C GLU A 13 12.96 -0.60 5.20
N MET A 14 11.72 -0.16 4.95
CA MET A 14 10.61 -0.32 5.90
C MET A 14 9.92 -1.69 5.80
N ASN A 15 9.97 -2.35 4.64
CA ASN A 15 9.48 -3.71 4.43
C ASN A 15 10.50 -4.53 3.62
N PRO A 16 11.66 -4.89 4.22
CA PRO A 16 12.71 -5.62 3.50
C PRO A 16 12.30 -7.05 3.12
N VAL A 17 11.29 -7.61 3.80
CA VAL A 17 10.83 -9.00 3.62
C VAL A 17 9.99 -9.13 2.35
N HIS A 18 8.89 -8.39 2.27
CA HIS A 18 7.94 -8.52 1.16
C HIS A 18 8.18 -7.46 0.10
N ASN A 19 8.82 -6.34 0.44
CA ASN A 19 9.01 -5.20 -0.45
C ASN A 19 7.68 -4.76 -1.08
N GLN A 20 6.57 -4.89 -0.35
CA GLN A 20 5.22 -4.65 -0.85
C GLN A 20 4.54 -3.54 -0.06
N ILE A 21 3.68 -2.80 -0.76
CA ILE A 21 2.75 -1.85 -0.16
C ILE A 21 1.43 -2.58 0.14
N PRO A 22 0.64 -2.10 1.12
CA PRO A 22 0.88 -0.92 1.97
C PRO A 22 1.87 -1.16 3.12
N VAL A 23 2.53 -0.09 3.55
CA VAL A 23 3.32 -0.01 4.79
C VAL A 23 2.89 1.23 5.56
N LEU A 24 2.42 1.05 6.79
CA LEU A 24 2.07 2.15 7.70
C LEU A 24 3.29 2.47 8.57
N ILE A 25 3.66 3.75 8.67
CA ILE A 25 4.72 4.20 9.57
C ILE A 25 4.10 5.01 10.70
N HIS A 26 4.18 4.50 11.93
CA HIS A 26 3.73 5.22 13.13
C HIS A 26 4.92 5.41 14.09
N ASN A 27 5.26 6.67 14.38
CA ASN A 27 6.41 7.05 15.22
C ASN A 27 7.74 6.41 14.77
N GLY A 28 7.98 6.40 13.46
CA GLY A 28 9.21 5.84 12.86
C GLY A 28 9.27 4.31 12.85
N LYS A 29 8.20 3.62 13.26
CA LYS A 29 8.13 2.15 13.23
C LYS A 29 7.21 1.69 12.10
N PRO A 30 7.67 0.82 11.20
CA PRO A 30 6.84 0.28 10.13
C PRO A 30 5.91 -0.84 10.63
N VAL A 31 4.70 -0.85 10.10
CA VAL A 31 3.70 -1.93 10.21
C VAL A 31 3.36 -2.34 8.78
N CYS A 32 3.64 -3.60 8.45
CA CYS A 32 3.44 -4.18 7.12
C CYS A 32 2.20 -5.09 7.13
N GLU A 33 1.77 -5.53 5.94
CA GLU A 33 0.56 -6.32 5.68
C GLU A 33 -0.75 -5.54 5.88
N SER A 34 -1.60 -5.53 4.85
CA SER A 34 -2.84 -4.73 4.82
C SER A 34 -3.77 -5.05 6.00
N LEU A 35 -3.99 -6.33 6.29
CA LEU A 35 -4.85 -6.77 7.39
C LEU A 35 -4.24 -6.46 8.75
N ILE A 36 -2.93 -6.57 8.91
CA ILE A 36 -2.24 -6.23 10.17
C ILE A 36 -2.32 -4.73 10.41
N ILE A 37 -2.16 -3.90 9.38
CA ILE A 37 -2.32 -2.44 9.46
C ILE A 37 -3.73 -2.07 9.95
N VAL A 38 -4.77 -2.74 9.43
CA VAL A 38 -6.16 -2.52 9.85
C VAL A 38 -6.35 -2.85 11.33
N GLU A 39 -5.83 -4.00 11.79
CA GLU A 39 -5.91 -4.39 13.20
C GLU A 39 -5.13 -3.43 14.11
N TYR A 40 -3.96 -3.01 13.67
CA TYR A 40 -3.14 -2.03 14.39
C TYR A 40 -3.86 -0.70 14.57
N VAL A 41 -4.48 -0.19 13.50
CA VAL A 41 -5.26 1.05 13.55
C VAL A 41 -6.46 0.90 14.48
N ASP A 42 -7.20 -0.22 14.40
CA ASP A 42 -8.30 -0.51 15.32
C ASP A 42 -7.83 -0.48 16.78
N GLU A 43 -6.67 -1.06 17.08
CA GLU A 43 -6.09 -1.04 18.44
C GLU A 43 -5.63 0.33 18.90
N VAL A 44 -5.01 1.12 18.03
CA VAL A 44 -4.56 2.49 18.36
C VAL A 44 -5.75 3.46 18.51
N LEU A 45 -6.88 3.14 17.89
CA LEU A 45 -8.12 3.92 17.99
C LEU A 45 -9.04 3.47 19.12
N LYS A 46 -8.88 2.26 19.68
CA LYS A 46 -9.62 1.80 20.86
C LYS A 46 -9.50 2.82 22.00
N GLY A 47 -10.65 3.32 22.45
CA GLY A 47 -10.74 4.32 23.53
C GLY A 47 -10.67 5.78 23.07
N LYS A 48 -10.51 6.06 21.78
CA LYS A 48 -10.67 7.41 21.20
C LYS A 48 -12.10 7.63 20.72
N ALA A 49 -12.51 8.89 20.59
CA ALA A 49 -13.86 9.28 20.17
C ALA A 49 -14.28 8.77 18.77
N SER A 50 -13.31 8.29 17.97
CA SER A 50 -13.52 7.85 16.59
C SER A 50 -14.16 6.47 16.43
N GLY A 51 -14.40 5.72 17.51
CA GLY A 51 -15.05 4.41 17.48
C GLY A 51 -14.12 3.26 17.06
N ASN A 52 -14.61 2.03 17.21
CA ASN A 52 -13.88 0.82 16.82
C ASN A 52 -14.14 0.50 15.35
N LEU A 53 -13.09 0.15 14.61
CA LEU A 53 -13.19 -0.30 13.22
C LEU A 53 -13.72 -1.73 13.14
N LEU A 54 -13.34 -2.57 14.12
CA LEU A 54 -13.81 -3.94 14.23
C LEU A 54 -14.96 -4.07 15.24
N PRO A 55 -15.87 -5.04 15.05
CA PRO A 55 -16.89 -5.35 16.03
C PRO A 55 -16.30 -5.66 17.41
N CYS A 56 -16.95 -5.19 18.48
CA CYS A 56 -16.56 -5.51 19.85
C CYS A 56 -16.81 -6.98 20.20
N ASN A 57 -17.87 -7.57 19.62
CA ASN A 57 -18.23 -8.97 19.89
C ASN A 57 -17.17 -9.91 19.28
N PRO A 58 -16.58 -10.84 20.06
CA PRO A 58 -15.52 -11.72 19.58
C PRO A 58 -15.89 -12.57 18.36
N TYR A 59 -17.12 -13.08 18.32
CA TYR A 59 -17.60 -13.93 17.22
C TYR A 59 -17.80 -13.14 15.93
N GLN A 60 -18.38 -11.94 16.02
CA GLN A 60 -18.51 -11.05 14.86
C GLN A 60 -17.13 -10.58 14.35
N ARG A 61 -16.21 -10.29 15.27
CA ARG A 61 -14.83 -9.93 14.92
C ARG A 61 -14.10 -11.08 14.24
N SER A 62 -14.28 -12.33 14.69
CA SER A 62 -13.69 -13.49 13.99
C SER A 62 -14.28 -13.68 12.59
N GLN A 63 -15.58 -13.42 12.40
CA GLN A 63 -16.19 -13.47 11.07
C GLN A 63 -15.63 -12.37 10.14
N ALA A 64 -15.49 -11.14 10.64
CA ALA A 64 -14.88 -10.05 9.87
C ALA A 64 -13.46 -10.40 9.43
N ARG A 65 -12.63 -10.93 10.36
CA ARG A 65 -11.27 -11.40 10.06
C ARG A 65 -11.23 -12.51 9.02
N PHE A 66 -12.14 -13.49 9.14
CA PHE A 66 -12.24 -14.59 8.19
C PHE A 66 -12.52 -14.07 6.77
N TRP A 67 -13.52 -13.20 6.61
CA TRP A 67 -13.87 -12.67 5.30
C TRP A 67 -12.79 -11.76 4.73
N ALA A 68 -12.15 -10.93 5.56
CA ALA A 68 -11.04 -10.09 5.13
C ALA A 68 -9.87 -10.92 4.60
N HIS A 69 -9.47 -11.98 5.33
CA HIS A 69 -8.43 -12.91 4.89
C HIS A 69 -8.83 -13.69 3.63
N PHE A 70 -10.09 -14.13 3.54
CA PHE A 70 -10.59 -14.82 2.36
C PHE A 70 -10.50 -13.93 1.11
N VAL A 71 -10.94 -12.68 1.21
CA VAL A 71 -10.86 -11.70 0.12
C VAL A 71 -9.40 -11.42 -0.25
N ASP A 72 -8.54 -11.17 0.73
CA ASP A 72 -7.11 -10.91 0.49
C ASP A 72 -6.43 -12.07 -0.25
N THR A 73 -6.70 -13.31 0.18
CA THR A 73 -6.20 -14.52 -0.48
C THR A 73 -6.71 -14.64 -1.92
N LYS A 74 -8.01 -14.42 -2.15
CA LYS A 74 -8.61 -14.56 -3.48
C LYS A 74 -8.17 -13.45 -4.43
N LEU A 75 -8.05 -12.22 -3.93
CA LEU A 75 -7.54 -11.10 -4.70
C LEU A 75 -6.07 -11.29 -5.03
N ALA A 76 -5.22 -11.72 -4.09
CA ALA A 76 -3.81 -12.00 -4.36
C ALA A 76 -3.62 -13.02 -5.50
N MET A 77 -4.49 -14.04 -5.56
CA MET A 77 -4.49 -15.02 -6.66
C MET A 77 -4.97 -14.44 -8.00
N ALA A 78 -5.85 -13.43 -7.98
CA ALA A 78 -6.38 -12.77 -9.17
C ALA A 78 -5.60 -11.50 -9.58
N ALA A 79 -4.72 -10.99 -8.72
CA ALA A 79 -4.09 -9.68 -8.80
C ALA A 79 -2.99 -9.44 -9.85
N PRO A 80 -2.41 -10.43 -10.58
CA PRO A 80 -1.41 -10.10 -11.60
C PRO A 80 -1.89 -9.07 -12.64
N LEU A 81 -3.21 -8.89 -12.79
CA LEU A 81 -3.80 -7.96 -13.76
C LEU A 81 -4.16 -6.57 -13.19
N ALA A 82 -4.47 -6.46 -11.88
CA ALA A 82 -5.04 -5.23 -11.31
C ALA A 82 -3.97 -4.22 -10.83
N LEU A 83 -2.86 -4.71 -10.25
CA LEU A 83 -1.78 -3.85 -9.76
C LEU A 83 -0.90 -3.27 -10.89
N ALA A 84 -0.83 -3.94 -12.04
CA ALA A 84 -0.13 -3.45 -13.23
C ALA A 84 -0.87 -2.26 -13.91
N SER A 85 -2.15 -2.05 -13.59
CA SER A 85 -2.98 -1.03 -14.24
C SER A 85 -2.86 0.36 -13.59
N ASN A 86 -2.22 0.47 -12.42
CA ASN A 86 -2.02 1.72 -11.68
C ASN A 86 -0.64 2.38 -11.96
N GLU A 87 0.11 1.91 -12.95
CA GLU A 87 1.23 2.67 -13.48
C GLU A 87 0.67 3.84 -14.31
N GLU A 88 0.37 4.97 -13.65
CA GLU A 88 0.19 6.25 -14.34
C GLU A 88 1.41 6.49 -15.24
N LYS A 89 1.19 6.44 -16.56
CA LYS A 89 2.16 6.92 -17.55
C LYS A 89 2.30 8.43 -17.36
N ASP A 90 3.27 8.84 -16.58
CA ASP A 90 3.73 10.23 -16.54
C ASP A 90 4.32 10.58 -17.91
N PHE A 91 3.51 11.23 -18.76
CA PHE A 91 3.99 11.86 -19.99
C PHE A 91 4.75 13.13 -19.60
N GLY A 92 6.04 12.96 -19.27
CA GLY A 92 6.96 14.07 -19.09
C GLY A 92 7.04 14.96 -20.35
N PRO A 93 7.30 16.27 -20.19
CA PRO A 93 7.11 17.24 -21.27
C PRO A 93 8.09 16.99 -22.41
N ARG A 94 7.57 16.89 -23.63
CA ARG A 94 8.37 16.83 -24.86
C ARG A 94 9.27 18.06 -24.90
N ARG A 95 10.57 17.89 -24.66
CA ARG A 95 11.54 18.97 -24.88
C ARG A 95 11.47 19.34 -26.36
N GLY A 96 11.19 20.63 -26.57
CA GLY A 96 11.06 21.25 -27.87
C GLY A 96 12.26 20.98 -28.77
N GLY A 97 11.96 20.83 -30.06
CA GLY A 97 12.96 20.74 -31.11
C GLY A 97 13.91 21.93 -31.01
N ARG A 98 15.20 21.62 -30.88
CA ARG A 98 16.26 22.59 -31.07
C ARG A 98 16.42 22.74 -32.58
N GLY A 99 16.01 23.90 -33.11
CA GLY A 99 16.32 24.27 -34.48
C GLY A 99 17.83 24.34 -34.65
N GLU A 100 18.35 23.54 -35.57
CA GLU A 100 19.66 23.76 -36.15
C GLU A 100 19.48 24.75 -37.30
N GLY A 101 19.91 25.99 -37.06
CA GLY A 101 20.27 26.92 -38.12
C GLY A 101 21.79 26.87 -38.29
N GLY A 102 22.24 26.76 -39.55
CA GLY A 102 23.60 27.10 -39.93
C GLY A 102 24.26 26.13 -40.91
N ALA A 103 24.05 26.34 -42.20
CA ALA A 103 25.09 26.68 -43.18
C ALA A 103 24.42 27.08 -44.51
#